data_AF-A0A820NBK9-F1
#
_entry.id   AF-A0A820NBK9-F1
#
_cell.length_a   1.000
_cell.length_b   1.000
_cell.length_c   1.000
_cell.angle_alpha   90.00
_cell.angle_beta   90.00
_cell.angle_gamma   90.00
#
_symmetry.space_group_name_H-M   'P 1'
#
loop_
_entity.id
_entity.type
_entity.pdbx_description
1 polymer ?
#
loop_
_entity_poly.entity_id
_entity_poly.type
_entity_poly.pdbx_seq_one_letter_code
_entity_poly.pdbx_strand_id
1 'polypeptide(L)'
;LLNMKIHRSKSKKDLSVPPIDCKLFIDNLKSCNRTELHELLKSITIWHLGKCTLYDWIDALDLFDAILEEACIKSGTWMLNCDKPENAEVC
;
A
#
# COMPACT_ATOMS: atom_id res chain seq x y z
N LEU A 1 8.05 -1.19 -14.88
CA LEU A 1 7.59 0.17 -14.51
C LEU A 1 6.95 0.22 -13.12
N LEU A 2 6.92 -0.87 -12.34
CA LEU A 2 6.35 -0.89 -10.98
C LEU A 2 7.36 -0.66 -9.86
N ASN A 3 8.56 -0.17 -10.14
CA ASN A 3 9.49 0.22 -9.07
C ASN A 3 9.27 1.71 -8.77
N MET A 4 8.04 2.06 -8.39
CA MET A 4 7.65 3.44 -8.12
C MET A 4 8.14 3.82 -6.73
N LYS A 5 9.45 4.03 -6.62
CA LYS A 5 10.07 4.45 -5.36
C LYS A 5 9.77 5.92 -5.08
N ILE A 6 9.18 6.18 -3.92
CA ILE A 6 9.00 7.55 -3.45
C ILE A 6 10.37 8.12 -3.11
N HIS A 7 10.74 9.23 -3.74
CA HIS A 7 11.97 9.94 -3.43
C HIS A 7 11.89 10.58 -2.04
N ARG A 8 12.38 9.86 -1.02
CA ARG A 8 12.38 10.28 0.39
C ARG A 8 13.02 11.65 0.64
N SER A 9 13.97 12.06 -0.21
CA SER A 9 14.62 13.37 -0.16
C SER A 9 13.76 14.52 -0.70
N LYS A 10 12.75 14.23 -1.53
CA LYS A 10 11.80 15.20 -2.08
C LYS A 10 10.52 15.30 -1.24
N SER A 11 10.19 14.25 -0.48
CA SER A 11 9.13 14.31 0.52
C SER A 11 9.61 15.05 1.77
N LYS A 12 9.05 16.23 2.03
CA LYS A 12 9.31 16.96 3.27
C LYS A 12 8.56 16.28 4.41
N LYS A 13 9.29 15.94 5.48
CA LYS A 13 8.66 15.62 6.76
C LYS A 13 7.94 16.88 7.24
N ASP A 14 6.63 16.85 7.26
CA ASP A 14 5.85 17.94 7.86
C ASP A 14 6.10 17.93 9.38
N LEU A 15 6.23 19.12 9.96
CA LEU A 15 6.36 19.29 11.40
C LEU A 15 4.99 19.17 12.09
N SER A 16 3.90 19.18 11.33
CA SER A 16 2.57 18.84 11.80
C SER A 16 2.56 17.40 12.32
N VAL A 17 2.25 17.24 13.61
CA VAL A 17 2.06 15.92 14.21
C VAL A 17 0.81 15.30 13.55
N PRO A 18 0.94 14.15 12.86
CA PRO A 18 -0.23 13.47 12.32
C PRO A 18 -1.14 13.06 13.49
N PRO A 19 -2.47 12.98 13.28
CA PRO A 19 -3.36 12.43 14.29
C PRO A 19 -2.83 11.08 14.78
N ILE A 20 -2.85 10.86 16.10
CA ILE A 20 -2.28 9.65 16.70
C ILE A 20 -2.86 8.37 16.10
N ASP A 21 -4.15 8.41 15.75
CA ASP A 21 -4.87 7.31 15.10
C ASP A 21 -4.30 6.97 13.73
N CYS A 22 -3.93 7.97 12.91
CA CYS A 22 -3.30 7.75 11.62
C CYS A 22 -1.93 7.09 11.77
N LYS A 23 -1.13 7.54 12.75
CA LYS A 23 0.19 6.95 12.99
C LYS A 23 0.07 5.49 13.48
N LEU A 24 -0.79 5.24 14.47
CA LEU A 24 -1.04 3.89 14.98
C LEU A 24 -1.55 2.96 13.88
N PHE A 25 -2.41 3.46 12.99
CA PHE A 25 -2.90 2.70 11.85
C PHE A 25 -1.78 2.31 10.87
N ILE A 26 -0.92 3.26 10.49
CA ILE A 26 0.22 2.99 9.61
C ILE A 26 1.22 2.03 10.27
N ASP A 27 1.48 2.21 11.57
CA ASP A 27 2.36 1.31 12.32
C ASP A 27 1.77 -0.11 12.41
N ASN A 28 0.45 -0.24 12.58
CA ASN A 28 -0.25 -1.52 12.53
C ASN A 28 -0.09 -2.21 11.17
N LEU A 29 -0.37 -1.50 10.07
CA LEU A 29 -0.18 -2.00 8.70
C LEU A 29 1.22 -2.56 8.46
N LYS A 30 2.26 -1.87 8.96
CA LYS A 30 3.66 -2.29 8.82
C LYS A 30 4.05 -3.47 9.69
N SER A 31 3.36 -3.68 10.82
CA SER A 31 3.65 -4.78 11.74
C SER A 31 2.99 -6.10 11.36
N CYS A 32 1.94 -6.07 10.54
CA CYS A 32 1.21 -7.25 10.11
C CYS A 32 2.07 -8.17 9.22
N ASN A 33 1.96 -9.48 9.44
CA ASN A 33 2.37 -10.47 8.44
C ASN A 33 1.37 -10.52 7.27
N ARG A 34 1.66 -11.30 6.21
CA ARG A 34 0.83 -11.32 4.98
C ARG A 34 -0.65 -11.65 5.23
N THR A 35 -0.92 -12.63 6.10
CA THR A 35 -2.29 -13.06 6.41
C THR A 35 -3.01 -12.03 7.26
N GLU A 36 -2.35 -11.51 8.30
CA GLU A 36 -2.89 -10.42 9.13
C GLU A 36 -3.17 -9.17 8.32
N LEU A 37 -2.26 -8.81 7.42
CA LEU A 37 -2.40 -7.65 6.55
C LEU A 37 -3.59 -7.82 5.62
N HIS A 38 -3.78 -9.01 5.05
CA HIS A 38 -4.93 -9.30 4.21
C HIS A 38 -6.26 -9.14 4.96
N GLU A 39 -6.39 -9.72 6.16
CA GLU A 39 -7.61 -9.57 6.97
C GLU A 39 -7.84 -8.13 7.42
N LEU A 40 -6.77 -7.41 7.80
CA LEU A 40 -6.82 -5.99 8.13
C LEU A 40 -7.32 -5.18 6.93
N LEU A 41 -6.74 -5.37 5.74
CA LEU A 41 -7.13 -4.70 4.50
C LEU A 41 -8.60 -4.96 4.14
N LYS A 42 -9.11 -6.18 4.36
CA LYS A 42 -10.54 -6.50 4.14
C LYS A 42 -11.47 -5.83 5.15
N SER A 43 -11.01 -5.65 6.38
CA SER A 43 -11.80 -4.99 7.44
C SER A 43 -11.92 -3.47 7.25
N ILE A 44 -11.02 -2.87 6.47
CA ILE A 44 -11.00 -1.42 6.22
C ILE A 44 -12.13 -1.06 5.25
N THR A 45 -13.18 -0.45 5.79
CA THR A 45 -14.30 0.09 5.01
C THR A 45 -14.12 1.56 4.67
N ILE A 46 -13.30 2.29 5.46
CA ILE A 46 -13.00 3.71 5.28
C ILE A 46 -11.51 3.92 5.53
N TRP A 47 -10.81 4.51 4.56
CA TRP A 47 -9.42 4.92 4.74
C TRP A 47 -9.39 6.27 5.46
N HIS A 48 -8.85 6.27 6.68
CA HIS A 48 -8.65 7.50 7.45
C HIS A 48 -7.50 8.33 6.88
N LEU A 49 -7.76 9.09 5.81
CA LEU A 49 -6.91 10.22 5.39
C LEU A 49 -7.13 11.39 6.35
N GLY A 50 -6.62 11.27 7.58
CA GLY A 50 -6.42 12.44 8.44
C GLY A 50 -5.36 13.38 7.86
N LYS A 51 -4.86 14.32 8.67
CA LYS A 51 -3.69 15.15 8.32
C LYS A 51 -2.37 14.34 8.32
N CYS A 52 -2.37 13.15 7.74
CA CYS A 52 -1.18 12.36 7.50
C CYS A 52 -0.57 12.77 6.17
N THR A 53 0.76 12.86 6.12
CA THR A 53 1.48 13.30 4.92
C THR A 53 1.97 12.10 4.13
N LEU A 54 2.26 12.30 2.84
CA LEU A 54 2.85 11.24 2.01
C LEU A 54 4.12 10.66 2.66
N TYR A 55 4.88 11.48 3.39
CA TYR A 55 6.09 11.07 4.11
C TYR A 55 5.79 9.96 5.14
N ASP A 56 4.68 10.06 5.86
CA ASP A 56 4.30 9.10 6.90
C ASP A 56 3.92 7.73 6.32
N TRP A 57 3.45 7.72 5.07
CA TRP A 57 2.97 6.52 4.37
C TRP A 57 4.04 5.81 3.55
N ILE A 58 5.22 6.40 3.35
CA ILE A 58 6.24 5.86 2.43
C ILE A 58 6.53 4.39 2.69
N ASP A 59 6.78 4.02 3.96
CA ASP A 59 7.13 2.65 4.28
C ASP A 59 5.96 1.66 4.06
N ALA A 60 4.73 2.08 4.31
CA ALA A 60 3.55 1.27 4.02
C ALA A 60 3.30 1.14 2.50
N LEU A 61 3.57 2.20 1.74
CA LEU A 61 3.48 2.19 0.28
C LEU A 61 4.57 1.32 -0.35
N ASP A 62 5.80 1.37 0.16
CA ASP A 62 6.89 0.48 -0.26
C ASP A 62 6.53 -0.99 0.02
N LEU A 63 5.87 -1.28 1.15
CA LEU A 63 5.34 -2.61 1.44
C LEU A 63 4.30 -3.04 0.41
N PHE A 64 3.32 -2.20 0.09
CA PHE A 64 2.30 -2.53 -0.92
C PHE A 64 2.90 -2.70 -2.31
N ASP A 65 3.89 -1.89 -2.69
CA ASP A 65 4.59 -2.00 -3.97
C ASP A 65 5.28 -3.37 -4.10
N ALA A 66 5.96 -3.83 -3.05
CA ALA A 66 6.57 -5.16 -3.02
C ALA A 66 5.53 -6.29 -3.17
N ILE A 67 4.37 -6.16 -2.52
CA ILE A 67 3.26 -7.12 -2.62
C ILE A 67 2.74 -7.18 -4.06
N LEU A 68 2.54 -6.03 -4.69
CA LEU A 68 2.05 -5.93 -6.07
C LEU A 68 3.09 -6.45 -7.06
N GLU A 69 4.38 -6.20 -6.82
CA GLU A 69 5.46 -6.74 -7.64
C GLU A 69 5.50 -8.28 -7.60
N GLU A 70 5.33 -8.89 -6.41
CA GLU A 70 5.24 -10.35 -6.26
C GLU A 70 4.02 -10.94 -6.97
N ALA A 71 2.88 -10.24 -6.95
CA ALA A 71 1.63 -10.68 -7.57
C ALA A 71 1.58 -10.46 -9.10
N CYS A 72 2.51 -9.68 -9.65
CA CYS A 72 2.61 -9.42 -11.08
C CYS A 72 3.21 -10.60 -11.84
N ILE A 73 2.57 -10.97 -12.95
CA ILE A 73 3.11 -11.95 -13.89
C ILE A 73 4.00 -11.24 -14.91
N LYS A 74 5.23 -11.73 -15.08
CA LYS A 74 6.15 -11.28 -16.13
C LYS A 74 6.01 -12.18 -17.37
N SER A 75 4.94 -12.01 -18.14
CA SER A 75 4.74 -12.75 -19.40
C SER A 75 4.38 -11.80 -20.54
N GLY A 76 5.39 -11.09 -21.08
CA GLY A 76 5.23 -10.16 -22.20
C GLY A 76 4.65 -8.78 -21.83
N THR A 77 3.77 -8.73 -20.83
CA THR A 77 3.23 -7.52 -20.21
C THR A 77 3.22 -7.69 -18.70
N TRP A 78 3.51 -6.61 -17.96
CA TRP A 78 3.34 -6.59 -16.50
C TRP A 78 1.85 -6.41 -16.19
N MET A 79 1.24 -7.42 -15.59
CA MET A 79 -0.18 -7.45 -15.26
C MET A 79 -0.37 -8.24 -13.96
N LEU A 80 -1.23 -7.76 -13.06
CA LEU A 80 -1.63 -8.55 -11.89
C LEU A 80 -2.45 -9.74 -12.36
N ASN A 81 -2.31 -10.88 -11.69
CA ASN A 81 -3.06 -12.07 -12.11
C ASN A 81 -4.59 -11.85 -12.08
N CYS A 82 -5.11 -11.03 -11.16
CA CYS A 82 -6.53 -10.67 -11.09
C CYS A 82 -7.01 -9.79 -12.25
N ASP A 83 -6.11 -9.04 -12.90
CA ASP A 83 -6.47 -8.14 -14.01
C ASP A 83 -6.53 -8.87 -15.36
N LYS A 84 -6.17 -10.16 -15.37
CA LYS A 84 -6.23 -10.96 -16.58
C LYS A 84 -7.66 -11.13 -17.05
N PRO A 85 -7.91 -11.05 -18.38
CA PRO A 85 -9.24 -11.27 -18.94
C PRO A 85 -9.85 -12.63 -18.53
N GLU A 86 -9.02 -13.66 -18.36
CA GLU A 86 -9.47 -14.99 -17.91
C GLU A 86 -9.97 -15.04 -16.45
N ASN A 87 -9.58 -14.06 -15.63
CA ASN A 87 -9.92 -13.97 -14.21
C ASN A 87 -10.88 -12.81 -13.90
N ALA A 88 -11.32 -12.08 -14.93
CA ALA A 88 -12.41 -11.14 -14.77
C ALA A 88 -13.66 -11.94 -14.40
N GLU A 89 -14.21 -11.69 -13.21
CA GLU A 89 -15.46 -12.34 -12.81
C GLU A 89 -16.53 -12.03 -13.87
N VAL A 90 -17.13 -13.09 -14.41
CA VAL A 90 -18.25 -12.98 -15.34
C VAL A 90 -19.44 -12.47 -14.52
N CYS A 91 -19.70 -11.16 -14.59
CA CYS A 91 -20.93 -10.56 -14.11
C CYS A 91 -22.15 -11.23 -14.76
#